data_AF-M0K437-F1
#
_entry.id   AF-M0K437-F1
#
_cell.length_a   1.000
_cell.length_b   1.000
_cell.length_c   1.000
_cell.angle_alpha   90.00
_cell.angle_beta   90.00
_cell.angle_gamma   90.00
#
_symmetry.space_group_name_H-M   'P 1'
#
loop_
_entity.id
_entity.type
_entity.pdbx_description
1 polymer ?
#
loop_
_entity_poly.entity_id
_entity_poly.type
_entity_poly.pdbx_seq_one_letter_code
_entity_poly.pdbx_strand_id
1 'polypeptide(L)'
;MSRFPSPTLADRLDDRIEELEDGFIRLGDDDTPFTLWEGGESLEEAQTIHGDRPEAEQQRDEESNEPLTRCLSEWEEDMGKLDFPLVDTIPLSEQLIRASRVADLALSEEFVDEIDREVEFRDETVRGKYWRGVQLIEVGTDSDDFPGFQRGVVLAHEVGHAFYEAWSPDSGIEEQPRLFRTDDEKGQAQKLSERLHGPMIETDGPFVDYRQGSDEELAAAVFASRIIEPMAAQRIAPDAVRRLEEAFGELSDRLF
;
A
#
# COMPACT_ATOMS: atom_id res chain seq x y z
N MET A 1 28.67 16.88 -24.40
CA MET A 1 27.81 17.95 -23.86
C MET A 1 26.39 17.48 -24.14
N SER A 2 25.53 17.13 -23.20
CA SER A 2 25.30 17.68 -21.88
C SER A 2 25.26 16.57 -20.81
N ARG A 3 25.97 16.79 -19.70
CA ARG A 3 25.83 16.02 -18.45
C ARG A 3 24.93 16.87 -17.56
N PHE A 4 23.64 16.57 -17.54
CA PHE A 4 22.78 16.94 -16.43
C PHE A 4 22.42 15.62 -15.73
N PRO A 5 22.61 15.49 -14.41
CA PRO A 5 21.96 14.41 -13.69
C PRO A 5 20.45 14.66 -13.85
N SER A 6 19.74 13.73 -14.48
CA SER A 6 18.28 13.70 -14.36
C SER A 6 17.98 13.45 -12.88
N PRO A 7 16.96 14.12 -12.31
CA PRO A 7 16.51 13.81 -10.95
C PRO A 7 16.17 12.32 -10.87
N THR A 8 16.62 11.66 -9.82
CA THR A 8 16.23 10.29 -9.45
C THR A 8 14.72 10.22 -9.18
N LEU A 9 14.14 9.02 -9.13
CA LEU A 9 12.71 8.86 -8.79
C LEU A 9 12.39 9.49 -7.42
N ALA A 10 13.34 9.45 -6.47
CA ALA A 10 13.21 10.11 -5.18
C ALA A 10 13.16 11.64 -5.26
N ASP A 11 14.06 12.26 -6.04
CA ASP A 11 14.02 13.72 -6.24
C ASP A 11 12.65 14.19 -6.80
N ARG A 12 11.90 13.30 -7.47
CA ARG A 12 10.58 13.57 -8.03
C ARG A 12 9.42 13.20 -7.12
N LEU A 13 9.62 12.29 -6.17
CA LEU A 13 8.67 12.04 -5.08
C LEU A 13 8.73 13.21 -4.08
N ASP A 14 9.93 13.72 -3.80
CA ASP A 14 10.13 14.91 -2.96
C ASP A 14 9.44 16.14 -3.55
N ASP A 15 9.48 16.32 -4.88
CA ASP A 15 8.74 17.38 -5.60
C ASP A 15 7.22 17.24 -5.50
N ARG A 16 6.71 16.11 -5.00
CA ARG A 16 5.29 15.81 -4.80
C ARG A 16 4.88 15.81 -3.33
N ILE A 17 5.80 16.16 -2.42
CA ILE A 17 5.50 16.35 -1.00
C ILE A 17 5.05 17.81 -0.78
N GLU A 18 3.89 17.99 -0.18
CA GLU A 18 3.30 19.30 0.12
C GLU A 18 2.97 19.42 1.60
N GLU A 19 3.42 20.49 2.25
CA GLU A 19 2.92 20.92 3.57
C GLU A 19 1.61 21.70 3.36
N LEU A 20 0.55 21.25 4.02
CA LEU A 20 -0.81 21.80 3.90
C LEU A 20 -1.10 22.81 5.02
N GLU A 21 -2.10 23.69 4.79
CA GLU A 21 -2.43 24.78 5.72
C GLU A 21 -2.88 24.30 7.12
N ASP A 22 -3.38 23.07 7.22
CA ASP A 22 -3.83 22.44 8.46
C ASP A 22 -2.74 21.60 9.16
N GLY A 23 -1.50 21.69 8.69
CA GLY A 23 -0.33 21.06 9.30
C GLY A 23 -0.06 19.63 8.85
N PHE A 24 -0.91 19.05 7.99
CA PHE A 24 -0.60 17.77 7.36
C PHE A 24 0.48 17.92 6.29
N ILE A 25 1.30 16.88 6.15
CA ILE A 25 2.18 16.69 5.00
C ILE A 25 1.54 15.64 4.10
N ARG A 26 1.50 15.92 2.79
CA ARG A 26 0.87 15.05 1.80
C ARG A 26 1.83 14.63 0.70
N LEU A 27 1.76 13.36 0.32
CA LEU A 27 2.38 12.82 -0.88
C LEU A 27 1.38 12.77 -2.05
N GLY A 28 1.59 13.63 -3.05
CA GLY A 28 0.75 13.70 -4.23
C GLY A 28 -0.50 14.57 -4.05
N ASP A 29 -1.48 14.37 -4.93
CA ASP A 29 -2.63 15.28 -5.05
C ASP A 29 -3.86 14.79 -4.25
N ASP A 30 -3.90 13.49 -3.91
CA ASP A 30 -5.04 12.82 -3.26
C ASP A 30 -4.75 12.49 -1.79
N ASP A 31 -5.76 12.73 -0.95
CA ASP A 31 -5.72 12.44 0.49
C ASP A 31 -6.11 10.97 0.73
N THR A 32 -5.15 10.16 1.19
CA THR A 32 -5.39 8.75 1.55
C THR A 32 -4.80 8.43 2.93
N PRO A 33 -5.22 7.34 3.59
CA PRO A 33 -4.63 6.92 4.87
C PRO A 33 -3.12 6.64 4.80
N PHE A 34 -2.57 6.57 3.59
CA PHE A 34 -1.20 6.17 3.30
C PHE A 34 -0.34 7.31 2.76
N THR A 35 -0.95 8.39 2.30
CA THR A 35 -0.26 9.55 1.69
C THR A 35 -0.30 10.79 2.57
N LEU A 36 -0.89 10.72 3.77
CA LEU A 36 -0.89 11.80 4.76
C LEU A 36 -0.03 11.45 5.98
N TRP A 37 0.65 12.46 6.49
CA TRP A 37 1.57 12.39 7.63
C TRP A 37 1.52 13.69 8.45
N GLU A 38 2.05 13.69 9.68
CA GLU A 38 1.95 14.79 10.65
C GLU A 38 0.47 15.17 10.91
N GLY A 39 0.24 16.41 11.29
CA GLY A 39 -1.06 17.03 11.51
C GLY A 39 -0.89 18.25 12.41
N GLY A 40 -1.81 19.21 12.30
CA GLY A 40 -1.86 20.37 13.16
C GLY A 40 -2.79 20.19 14.37
N GLU A 41 -3.26 21.32 14.89
CA GLU A 41 -4.19 21.35 16.04
C GLU A 41 -5.46 20.50 15.80
N SER A 42 -5.95 20.42 14.56
CA SER A 42 -7.12 19.59 14.23
C SER A 42 -6.89 18.09 14.45
N LEU A 43 -5.66 17.59 14.26
CA LEU A 43 -5.33 16.20 14.56
C LEU A 43 -5.35 15.95 16.07
N GLU A 44 -4.75 16.84 16.86
CA GLU A 44 -4.74 16.73 18.33
C GLU A 44 -6.17 16.74 18.91
N GLU A 45 -7.04 17.59 18.35
CA GLU A 45 -8.44 17.65 18.73
C GLU A 45 -9.19 16.37 18.32
N ALA A 46 -9.03 15.90 17.08
CA ALA A 46 -9.63 14.66 16.61
C ALA A 46 -9.22 13.44 17.45
N GLN A 47 -7.93 13.31 17.79
CA GLN A 47 -7.42 12.26 18.66
C GLN A 47 -8.07 12.29 20.05
N THR A 48 -8.28 13.48 20.60
CA THR A 48 -8.94 13.65 21.91
C THR A 48 -10.40 13.19 21.83
N ILE A 49 -11.13 13.64 20.80
CA ILE A 49 -12.54 13.28 20.61
C ILE A 49 -12.68 11.76 20.41
N HIS A 50 -11.86 11.15 19.56
CA HIS A 50 -11.87 9.71 19.33
C HIS A 50 -11.53 8.92 20.60
N GLY A 51 -10.48 9.36 21.32
CA GLY A 51 -10.03 8.72 22.55
C GLY A 51 -11.06 8.73 23.69
N ASP A 52 -11.97 9.70 23.71
CA ASP A 52 -13.07 9.79 24.68
C ASP A 52 -14.26 8.87 24.35
N ARG A 53 -14.29 8.27 23.15
CA ARG A 53 -15.35 7.34 22.73
C ARG A 53 -15.16 5.96 23.35
N PRO A 54 -16.22 5.11 23.40
CA PRO A 54 -16.08 3.73 23.85
C PRO A 54 -15.08 2.94 22.99
N GLU A 55 -14.23 2.11 23.61
CA GLU A 55 -13.21 1.29 22.92
C GLU A 55 -13.79 0.45 21.77
N ALA A 56 -14.99 -0.11 21.94
CA ALA A 56 -15.66 -0.91 20.90
C ALA A 56 -16.18 -0.08 19.71
N GLU A 57 -16.30 1.24 19.86
CA GLU A 57 -16.55 2.15 18.74
C GLU A 57 -15.24 2.50 18.06
N GLN A 58 -14.20 2.87 18.83
CA GLN A 58 -12.87 3.14 18.28
C GLN A 58 -12.36 2.00 17.40
N GLN A 59 -12.42 0.77 17.92
CA GLN A 59 -12.01 -0.43 17.19
C GLN A 59 -12.79 -0.66 15.90
N ARG A 60 -14.08 -0.30 15.85
CA ARG A 60 -14.89 -0.48 14.64
C ARG A 60 -14.49 0.49 13.55
N ASP A 61 -14.19 1.72 13.93
CA ASP A 61 -13.83 2.76 12.97
C ASP A 61 -12.44 2.43 12.37
N GLU A 62 -11.52 1.96 13.23
CA GLU A 62 -10.16 1.50 12.90
C GLU A 62 -10.06 0.18 12.11
N GLU A 63 -11.18 -0.40 11.63
CA GLU A 63 -11.17 -1.70 10.95
C GLU A 63 -11.15 -1.61 9.42
N SER A 64 -11.74 -0.55 8.82
CA SER A 64 -12.15 -0.57 7.41
C SER A 64 -11.51 0.48 6.50
N ASN A 65 -10.88 1.53 7.04
CA ASN A 65 -10.40 2.70 6.28
C ASN A 65 -11.53 3.31 5.41
N GLU A 66 -12.45 4.05 6.01
CA GLU A 66 -13.47 4.80 5.27
C GLU A 66 -12.86 5.97 4.46
N PRO A 67 -13.62 6.64 3.57
CA PRO A 67 -13.14 7.84 2.91
C PRO A 67 -12.65 8.89 3.91
N LEU A 68 -11.53 9.55 3.58
CA LEU A 68 -10.94 10.53 4.47
C LEU A 68 -11.61 11.90 4.35
N THR A 69 -11.65 12.62 5.48
CA THR A 69 -11.76 14.07 5.50
C THR A 69 -10.76 14.67 6.50
N ARG A 70 -10.12 15.78 6.13
CA ARG A 70 -9.32 16.61 7.06
C ARG A 70 -10.15 17.70 7.74
N CYS A 71 -11.43 17.82 7.37
CA CYS A 71 -12.35 18.77 7.98
C CYS A 71 -12.90 18.19 9.29
N LEU A 72 -12.36 18.65 10.43
CA LEU A 72 -12.75 18.16 11.76
C LEU A 72 -14.27 18.16 11.97
N SER A 73 -14.95 19.26 11.61
CA SER A 73 -16.41 19.35 11.77
C SER A 73 -17.19 18.38 10.89
N GLU A 74 -16.69 18.07 9.69
CA GLU A 74 -17.33 17.10 8.80
C GLU A 74 -17.16 15.68 9.34
N TRP A 75 -15.96 15.35 9.82
CA TRP A 75 -15.68 14.08 10.47
C TRP A 75 -16.53 13.88 11.73
N GLU A 76 -16.62 14.87 12.62
CA GLU A 76 -17.45 14.81 13.83
C GLU A 76 -18.94 14.55 13.53
N GLU A 77 -19.45 15.07 12.41
CA GLU A 77 -20.84 14.86 12.00
C GLU A 77 -21.11 13.46 11.43
N ASP A 78 -20.10 12.75 10.90
CA ASP A 78 -20.26 11.44 10.24
C ASP A 78 -19.09 10.45 10.47
N MET A 79 -18.60 10.32 11.70
CA MET A 79 -17.49 9.41 12.09
C MET A 79 -17.70 7.94 11.73
N GLY A 80 -18.93 7.52 11.42
CA GLY A 80 -19.21 6.14 11.00
C GLY A 80 -19.06 5.90 9.49
N LYS A 81 -18.79 6.94 8.70
CA LYS A 81 -18.61 6.86 7.24
C LYS A 81 -17.42 7.64 6.72
N LEU A 82 -16.74 8.37 7.58
CA LEU A 82 -15.56 9.16 7.27
C LEU A 82 -14.51 8.88 8.34
N ASP A 83 -13.28 8.77 7.90
CA ASP A 83 -12.12 8.68 8.78
C ASP A 83 -11.39 10.02 8.77
N PHE A 84 -10.81 10.37 9.91
CA PHE A 84 -9.82 11.42 10.06
C PHE A 84 -8.41 10.80 9.98
N PRO A 85 -7.48 11.37 9.18
CA PRO A 85 -6.17 10.77 8.98
C PRO A 85 -5.44 10.56 10.32
N LEU A 86 -4.87 9.37 10.52
CA LEU A 86 -4.09 8.99 11.71
C LEU A 86 -4.87 8.93 13.03
N VAL A 87 -6.21 8.98 13.00
CA VAL A 87 -7.07 8.93 14.19
C VAL A 87 -7.84 7.62 14.26
N ASP A 88 -8.75 7.42 13.31
CA ASP A 88 -9.64 6.26 13.20
C ASP A 88 -9.42 5.48 11.91
N THR A 89 -8.31 5.74 11.21
CA THR A 89 -7.75 4.84 10.20
C THR A 89 -7.13 3.60 10.83
N ILE A 90 -6.97 2.51 10.06
CA ILE A 90 -6.35 1.27 10.53
C ILE A 90 -4.93 1.53 11.10
N PRO A 91 -4.67 1.27 12.40
CA PRO A 91 -3.39 1.56 13.03
C PRO A 91 -2.21 0.82 12.40
N LEU A 92 -1.04 1.47 12.29
CA LEU A 92 0.18 0.88 11.72
C LEU A 92 0.56 -0.48 12.35
N SER A 93 0.31 -0.65 13.65
CA SER A 93 0.54 -1.93 14.33
C SER A 93 -0.38 -3.03 13.82
N GLU A 94 -1.64 -2.72 13.55
CA GLU A 94 -2.61 -3.67 13.01
C GLU A 94 -2.27 -4.00 11.54
N GLN A 95 -1.87 -3.00 10.75
CA GLN A 95 -1.36 -3.22 9.39
C GLN A 95 -0.18 -4.21 9.39
N LEU A 96 0.77 -4.04 10.31
CA LEU A 96 1.90 -4.96 10.47
C LEU A 96 1.48 -6.36 10.93
N ILE A 97 0.50 -6.47 11.83
CA ILE A 97 -0.05 -7.76 12.27
C ILE A 97 -0.67 -8.50 11.09
N ARG A 98 -1.48 -7.82 10.27
CA ARG A 98 -2.11 -8.40 9.06
C ARG A 98 -1.06 -8.87 8.07
N ALA A 99 -0.08 -8.02 7.74
CA ALA A 99 1.02 -8.37 6.84
C ALA A 99 1.85 -9.56 7.38
N SER A 100 2.13 -9.59 8.69
CA SER A 100 2.92 -10.66 9.31
C SER A 100 2.23 -12.01 9.23
N ARG A 101 0.90 -12.07 9.42
CA ARG A 101 0.14 -13.33 9.29
C ARG A 101 0.30 -13.96 7.91
N VAL A 102 0.29 -13.12 6.87
CA VAL A 102 0.40 -13.57 5.47
C VAL A 102 1.85 -13.89 5.11
N ALA A 103 2.80 -13.16 5.67
CA ALA A 103 4.23 -13.50 5.58
C ALA A 103 4.54 -14.87 6.22
N ASP A 104 3.96 -15.17 7.39
CA ASP A 104 4.09 -16.46 8.05
C ASP A 104 3.47 -17.58 7.21
N LEU A 105 2.33 -17.30 6.55
CA LEU A 105 1.73 -18.22 5.59
C LEU A 105 2.66 -18.49 4.40
N ALA A 106 3.23 -17.44 3.80
CA ALA A 106 4.15 -17.55 2.66
C ALA A 106 5.38 -18.43 2.98
N LEU A 107 5.93 -18.29 4.20
CA LEU A 107 7.00 -19.15 4.72
C LEU A 107 6.51 -20.59 4.90
N SER A 108 5.33 -20.79 5.47
CA SER A 108 4.80 -22.14 5.72
C SER A 108 4.42 -22.91 4.46
N GLU A 109 4.06 -22.21 3.38
CA GLU A 109 3.73 -22.76 2.07
C GLU A 109 4.94 -22.82 1.12
N GLU A 110 6.14 -22.45 1.60
CA GLU A 110 7.39 -22.48 0.82
C GLU A 110 7.36 -21.57 -0.43
N PHE A 111 6.55 -20.50 -0.41
CA PHE A 111 6.61 -19.45 -1.44
C PHE A 111 7.81 -18.52 -1.24
N VAL A 112 8.20 -18.36 0.02
CA VAL A 112 9.34 -17.57 0.47
C VAL A 112 10.18 -18.47 1.39
N ASP A 113 11.49 -18.47 1.21
CA ASP A 113 12.45 -19.20 2.05
C ASP A 113 12.84 -18.38 3.29
N GLU A 114 13.01 -17.06 3.12
CA GLU A 114 13.51 -16.17 4.15
C GLU A 114 12.91 -14.75 4.04
N ILE A 115 12.70 -14.10 5.19
CA ILE A 115 12.25 -12.70 5.27
C ILE A 115 13.17 -11.96 6.24
N ASP A 116 13.95 -11.03 5.74
CA ASP A 116 14.70 -10.05 6.53
C ASP A 116 13.91 -8.74 6.63
N ARG A 117 13.71 -8.23 7.85
CA ARG A 117 12.82 -7.08 8.14
C ARG A 117 13.56 -5.85 8.65
N GLU A 118 14.89 -5.90 8.73
CA GLU A 118 15.74 -4.82 9.26
C GLU A 118 16.91 -4.54 8.32
N VAL A 119 16.64 -4.50 7.01
CA VAL A 119 17.65 -4.28 5.99
C VAL A 119 17.92 -2.80 5.79
N GLU A 120 19.19 -2.40 5.84
CA GLU A 120 19.63 -1.09 5.37
C GLU A 120 19.96 -1.18 3.87
N PHE A 121 19.03 -0.73 3.03
CA PHE A 121 19.29 -0.65 1.60
C PHE A 121 20.33 0.43 1.28
N ARG A 122 21.22 0.14 0.33
CA ARG A 122 22.18 1.13 -0.18
C ARG A 122 21.50 2.27 -0.93
N ASP A 123 20.34 1.96 -1.52
CA ASP A 123 19.50 2.93 -2.17
C ASP A 123 18.42 3.35 -1.18
N GLU A 124 18.54 4.57 -0.67
CA GLU A 124 17.65 5.14 0.35
C GLU A 124 16.22 5.38 -0.17
N THR A 125 15.92 5.03 -1.43
CA THR A 125 14.57 5.08 -1.99
C THR A 125 13.89 3.71 -2.00
N VAL A 126 14.61 2.64 -1.66
CA VAL A 126 14.09 1.28 -1.61
C VAL A 126 13.65 0.99 -0.18
N ARG A 127 12.43 0.46 -0.05
CA ARG A 127 11.83 0.08 1.24
C ARG A 127 11.59 -1.41 1.36
N GLY A 128 11.37 -2.08 0.23
CA GLY A 128 11.14 -3.51 0.15
C GLY A 128 11.76 -4.07 -1.12
N LYS A 129 12.09 -5.36 -1.08
CA LYS A 129 12.48 -6.10 -2.25
C LYS A 129 12.24 -7.59 -2.12
N TYR A 130 11.48 -8.13 -3.07
CA TYR A 130 11.42 -9.55 -3.35
C TYR A 130 12.51 -9.98 -4.36
N TRP A 131 13.33 -10.95 -3.95
CA TRP A 131 14.40 -11.51 -4.77
C TRP A 131 13.96 -12.80 -5.46
N ARG A 132 13.44 -12.64 -6.68
CA ARG A 132 13.04 -13.74 -7.55
C ARG A 132 14.12 -14.81 -7.69
N GLY A 133 13.72 -16.08 -7.63
CA GLY A 133 14.59 -17.25 -7.84
C GLY A 133 15.45 -17.65 -6.63
N VAL A 134 15.52 -16.82 -5.59
CA VAL A 134 16.07 -17.18 -4.26
C VAL A 134 15.04 -17.05 -3.15
N GLN A 135 13.79 -16.66 -3.48
CA GLN A 135 12.65 -16.64 -2.58
C GLN A 135 12.92 -15.89 -1.26
N LEU A 136 13.62 -14.75 -1.35
CA LEU A 136 13.98 -13.91 -0.21
C LEU A 136 13.20 -12.59 -0.28
N ILE A 137 12.62 -12.17 0.84
CA ILE A 137 12.07 -10.82 1.01
C ILE A 137 13.00 -10.03 1.94
N GLU A 138 13.35 -8.82 1.54
CA GLU A 138 14.06 -7.84 2.36
C GLU A 138 13.16 -6.61 2.56
N VAL A 139 13.04 -6.11 3.80
CA VAL A 139 12.30 -4.90 4.15
C VAL A 139 13.18 -3.99 5.01
N GLY A 140 13.17 -2.71 4.68
CA GLY A 140 13.97 -1.65 5.30
C GLY A 140 13.21 -0.34 5.28
N THR A 141 12.50 -0.04 6.37
CA THR A 141 11.66 1.16 6.52
C THR A 141 12.10 1.99 7.72
N ASP A 142 11.86 3.29 7.66
CA ASP A 142 12.09 4.25 8.74
C ASP A 142 10.78 4.60 9.45
N SER A 143 10.87 4.98 10.73
CA SER A 143 9.72 5.51 11.48
C SER A 143 9.24 6.86 10.97
N ASP A 144 9.96 7.52 10.07
CA ASP A 144 9.59 8.81 9.49
C ASP A 144 9.01 8.69 8.05
N ASP A 145 8.89 7.46 7.51
CA ASP A 145 8.30 7.20 6.19
C ASP A 145 6.77 7.32 6.20
N PHE A 146 6.15 7.94 5.19
CA PHE A 146 4.69 7.94 4.99
C PHE A 146 4.04 6.57 5.27
N PRO A 147 2.77 6.49 5.74
CA PRO A 147 2.19 5.23 6.19
C PRO A 147 2.16 4.16 5.08
N GLY A 148 2.05 4.56 3.82
CA GLY A 148 2.16 3.69 2.64
C GLY A 148 3.51 3.01 2.39
N PHE A 149 4.57 3.53 3.03
CA PHE A 149 5.94 3.01 2.96
C PHE A 149 6.40 2.43 4.30
N GLN A 150 5.50 2.36 5.28
CA GLN A 150 5.75 1.70 6.55
C GLN A 150 5.77 0.18 6.40
N ARG A 151 6.45 -0.48 7.35
CA ARG A 151 6.76 -1.91 7.32
C ARG A 151 5.58 -2.83 7.00
N GLY A 152 4.38 -2.51 7.51
CA GLY A 152 3.18 -3.32 7.26
C GLY A 152 2.80 -3.37 5.77
N VAL A 153 2.64 -2.20 5.15
CA VAL A 153 2.27 -2.10 3.74
C VAL A 153 3.37 -2.66 2.85
N VAL A 154 4.63 -2.30 3.11
CA VAL A 154 5.78 -2.77 2.32
C VAL A 154 5.90 -4.29 2.39
N LEU A 155 5.82 -4.90 3.59
CA LEU A 155 5.87 -6.35 3.72
C LEU A 155 4.72 -7.03 2.97
N ALA A 156 3.50 -6.50 3.05
CA ALA A 156 2.37 -7.06 2.34
C ALA A 156 2.55 -6.99 0.81
N HIS A 157 3.12 -5.90 0.29
CA HIS A 157 3.44 -5.72 -1.13
C HIS A 157 4.49 -6.75 -1.60
N GLU A 158 5.61 -6.88 -0.87
CA GLU A 158 6.66 -7.84 -1.23
C GLU A 158 6.19 -9.29 -1.15
N VAL A 159 5.33 -9.62 -0.18
CA VAL A 159 4.69 -10.94 -0.12
C VAL A 159 3.77 -11.14 -1.34
N GLY A 160 3.05 -10.10 -1.78
CA GLY A 160 2.26 -10.13 -3.01
C GLY A 160 3.05 -10.54 -4.25
N HIS A 161 4.31 -10.10 -4.38
CA HIS A 161 5.20 -10.56 -5.45
C HIS A 161 5.48 -12.07 -5.39
N ALA A 162 5.73 -12.62 -4.20
CA ALA A 162 5.97 -14.05 -4.03
C ALA A 162 4.75 -14.90 -4.43
N PHE A 163 3.54 -14.48 -4.03
CA PHE A 163 2.30 -15.15 -4.44
C PHE A 163 2.03 -15.01 -5.95
N TYR A 164 2.34 -13.85 -6.55
CA TYR A 164 2.22 -13.67 -7.98
C TYR A 164 3.15 -14.59 -8.77
N GLU A 165 4.43 -14.71 -8.36
CA GLU A 165 5.38 -15.64 -8.99
C GLU A 165 4.92 -17.10 -8.87
N ALA A 166 4.44 -17.50 -7.69
CA ALA A 166 3.93 -18.86 -7.48
C ALA A 166 2.72 -19.19 -8.38
N TRP A 167 1.86 -18.19 -8.64
CA TRP A 167 0.72 -18.31 -9.54
C TRP A 167 1.12 -18.31 -11.03
N SER A 168 2.10 -17.50 -11.40
CA SER A 168 2.60 -17.33 -12.78
C SER A 168 4.06 -17.77 -12.92
N PRO A 169 4.37 -19.07 -12.73
CA PRO A 169 5.73 -19.54 -12.86
C PRO A 169 6.21 -19.37 -14.30
N ASP A 170 7.44 -18.88 -14.45
CA ASP A 170 8.06 -18.56 -15.72
C ASP A 170 8.22 -19.83 -16.57
N SER A 171 7.22 -20.15 -17.41
CA SER A 171 7.14 -21.42 -18.13
C SER A 171 8.02 -21.48 -19.39
N GLY A 172 8.67 -20.36 -19.74
CA GLY A 172 9.58 -20.25 -20.90
C GLY A 172 8.92 -20.50 -22.27
N ILE A 173 7.61 -20.73 -22.32
CA ILE A 173 6.83 -21.03 -23.52
C ILE A 173 5.43 -20.43 -23.31
N GLU A 174 5.08 -19.43 -24.13
CA GLU A 174 3.84 -18.60 -24.13
C GLU A 174 3.90 -17.27 -23.34
N GLU A 175 3.10 -16.29 -23.79
CA GLU A 175 2.89 -15.02 -23.08
C GLU A 175 2.48 -15.32 -21.63
N GLN A 176 3.22 -14.78 -20.66
CA GLN A 176 2.91 -14.94 -19.24
C GLN A 176 1.44 -14.59 -19.00
N PRO A 177 0.69 -15.39 -18.23
CA PRO A 177 -0.71 -15.10 -17.94
C PRO A 177 -0.80 -13.75 -17.22
N ARG A 178 -1.49 -12.79 -17.82
CA ARG A 178 -1.82 -11.52 -17.16
C ARG A 178 -2.94 -11.76 -16.15
N LEU A 179 -2.75 -11.29 -14.93
CA LEU A 179 -3.77 -11.34 -13.89
C LEU A 179 -4.95 -10.49 -14.33
N PHE A 180 -4.70 -9.21 -14.66
CA PHE A 180 -5.72 -8.28 -15.13
C PHE A 180 -5.91 -8.39 -16.65
N ARG A 181 -7.14 -8.67 -17.07
CA ARG A 181 -7.51 -9.00 -18.44
C ARG A 181 -8.13 -7.84 -19.18
N THR A 182 -8.69 -6.88 -18.45
CA THR A 182 -9.37 -5.70 -19.00
C THR A 182 -8.71 -4.41 -18.54
N ASP A 183 -8.88 -3.34 -19.32
CA ASP A 183 -8.41 -2.01 -18.96
C ASP A 183 -9.10 -1.50 -17.67
N ASP A 184 -10.35 -1.91 -17.43
CA ASP A 184 -11.08 -1.58 -16.20
C ASP A 184 -10.47 -2.25 -14.96
N GLU A 185 -10.15 -3.55 -15.03
CA GLU A 185 -9.46 -4.28 -13.96
C GLU A 185 -8.08 -3.67 -13.67
N LYS A 186 -7.32 -3.35 -14.74
CA LYS A 186 -6.01 -2.71 -14.61
C LYS A 186 -6.14 -1.30 -14.00
N GLY A 187 -7.12 -0.52 -14.42
CA GLY A 187 -7.40 0.81 -13.87
C GLY A 187 -7.82 0.76 -12.39
N GLN A 188 -8.56 -0.27 -11.97
CA GLN A 188 -8.87 -0.51 -10.56
C GLN A 188 -7.61 -0.86 -9.74
N ALA A 189 -6.73 -1.69 -10.27
CA ALA A 189 -5.46 -2.02 -9.62
C ALA A 189 -4.54 -0.79 -9.50
N GLN A 190 -4.50 0.07 -10.52
CA GLN A 190 -3.78 1.34 -10.49
C GLN A 190 -4.29 2.25 -9.36
N LYS A 191 -5.61 2.37 -9.19
CA LYS A 191 -6.20 3.15 -8.09
C LYS A 191 -5.76 2.66 -6.71
N LEU A 192 -5.67 1.35 -6.50
CA LEU A 192 -5.16 0.82 -5.22
C LEU A 192 -3.66 1.10 -5.05
N SER A 193 -2.87 0.97 -6.12
CA SER A 193 -1.45 1.30 -6.08
C SER A 193 -1.19 2.77 -5.76
N GLU A 194 -1.93 3.69 -6.39
CA GLU A 194 -1.85 5.12 -6.12
C GLU A 194 -2.37 5.46 -4.72
N ARG A 195 -3.41 4.75 -4.26
CA ARG A 195 -3.93 4.91 -2.91
C ARG A 195 -2.87 4.57 -1.85
N LEU A 196 -2.14 3.48 -2.03
CA LEU A 196 -1.12 3.02 -1.08
C LEU A 196 0.15 3.86 -1.16
N HIS A 197 0.62 4.19 -2.36
CA HIS A 197 1.99 4.67 -2.57
C HIS A 197 2.08 6.07 -3.19
N GLY A 198 0.95 6.76 -3.33
CA GLY A 198 0.89 8.03 -4.03
C GLY A 198 1.00 7.88 -5.56
N PRO A 199 0.97 9.02 -6.28
CA PRO A 199 0.78 9.05 -7.73
C PRO A 199 1.87 8.29 -8.49
N MET A 200 1.49 7.68 -9.61
CA MET A 200 2.46 7.12 -10.55
C MET A 200 3.16 8.23 -11.34
N ILE A 201 4.49 8.27 -11.32
CA ILE A 201 5.24 9.38 -11.93
C ILE A 201 5.51 9.07 -13.40
N GLU A 202 4.72 9.66 -14.29
CA GLU A 202 5.05 9.68 -15.72
C GLU A 202 6.37 10.44 -15.95
N THR A 203 7.29 9.85 -16.71
CA THR A 203 8.51 10.56 -17.11
C THR A 203 8.63 10.64 -18.63
N ASP A 204 9.03 11.81 -19.12
CA ASP A 204 9.31 12.06 -20.54
C ASP A 204 10.63 11.40 -21.05
N GLY A 205 11.16 10.40 -20.32
CA GLY A 205 12.41 9.71 -20.60
C GLY A 205 12.26 8.18 -20.64
N PRO A 206 13.35 7.40 -20.75
CA PRO A 206 13.27 5.93 -20.74
C PRO A 206 12.89 5.34 -19.36
N PHE A 207 12.59 6.19 -18.38
CA PHE A 207 12.34 5.81 -16.99
C PHE A 207 10.84 5.85 -16.70
N VAL A 208 10.07 4.91 -17.24
CA VAL A 208 8.65 4.80 -16.92
C VAL A 208 8.52 4.31 -15.47
N ASP A 209 7.58 4.86 -14.70
CA ASP A 209 7.22 4.30 -13.39
C ASP A 209 6.88 2.81 -13.59
N TYR A 210 7.64 1.94 -12.94
CA TYR A 210 7.55 0.50 -13.14
C TYR A 210 6.14 -0.04 -12.79
N ARG A 211 5.39 0.69 -11.94
CA ARG A 211 3.99 0.39 -11.59
C ARG A 211 3.00 0.62 -12.74
N GLN A 212 3.28 1.51 -13.70
CA GLN A 212 2.36 1.80 -14.82
C GLN A 212 2.29 0.66 -15.86
N GLY A 213 3.39 -0.08 -16.00
CA GLY A 213 3.56 -1.12 -17.01
C GLY A 213 3.46 -2.55 -16.51
N SER A 214 3.60 -2.79 -15.21
CA SER A 214 3.78 -4.12 -14.64
C SER A 214 2.49 -4.69 -14.04
N ASP A 215 1.98 -5.77 -14.63
CA ASP A 215 0.85 -6.54 -14.08
C ASP A 215 1.18 -7.12 -12.69
N GLU A 216 2.44 -7.50 -12.49
CA GLU A 216 2.98 -8.00 -11.22
C GLU A 216 2.96 -6.93 -10.11
N GLU A 217 3.42 -5.71 -10.39
CA GLU A 217 3.40 -4.61 -9.40
C GLU A 217 1.99 -4.22 -9.01
N LEU A 218 1.09 -4.17 -9.99
CA LEU A 218 -0.32 -3.90 -9.75
C LEU A 218 -0.95 -5.05 -8.95
N ALA A 219 -0.58 -6.30 -9.19
CA ALA A 219 -1.05 -7.43 -8.41
C ALA A 219 -0.55 -7.38 -6.97
N ALA A 220 0.72 -7.03 -6.75
CA ALA A 220 1.30 -6.83 -5.42
C ALA A 220 0.61 -5.70 -4.66
N ALA A 221 0.27 -4.59 -5.32
CA ALA A 221 -0.47 -3.49 -4.70
C ALA A 221 -1.92 -3.88 -4.34
N VAL A 222 -2.62 -4.61 -5.23
CA VAL A 222 -3.97 -5.14 -4.93
C VAL A 222 -3.91 -6.12 -3.76
N PHE A 223 -2.89 -6.99 -3.74
CA PHE A 223 -2.64 -7.91 -2.64
C PHE A 223 -2.43 -7.17 -1.32
N ALA A 224 -1.52 -6.19 -1.30
CA ALA A 224 -1.23 -5.39 -0.12
C ALA A 224 -2.49 -4.69 0.39
N SER A 225 -3.22 -4.00 -0.47
CA SER A 225 -4.46 -3.30 -0.07
C SER A 225 -5.51 -4.30 0.44
N ARG A 226 -5.66 -5.48 -0.19
CA ARG A 226 -6.61 -6.50 0.28
C ARG A 226 -6.27 -7.07 1.65
N ILE A 227 -4.98 -7.16 2.00
CA ILE A 227 -4.51 -7.59 3.33
C ILE A 227 -4.61 -6.48 4.36
N ILE A 228 -4.20 -5.26 4.00
CA ILE A 228 -4.11 -4.14 4.93
C ILE A 228 -5.50 -3.55 5.21
N GLU A 229 -6.27 -3.27 4.17
CA GLU A 229 -7.57 -2.57 4.23
C GLU A 229 -8.66 -3.34 3.43
N PRO A 230 -9.01 -4.57 3.84
CA PRO A 230 -9.84 -5.49 3.05
C PRO A 230 -11.16 -4.90 2.56
N MET A 231 -11.85 -4.15 3.42
CA MET A 231 -13.15 -3.53 3.11
C MET A 231 -12.99 -2.37 2.11
N ALA A 232 -12.00 -1.50 2.30
CA ALA A 232 -11.69 -0.42 1.37
C ALA A 232 -11.25 -0.95 0.01
N ALA A 233 -10.37 -1.97 -0.02
CA ALA A 233 -9.90 -2.59 -1.25
C ALA A 233 -11.08 -3.12 -2.09
N GLN A 234 -11.98 -3.86 -1.46
CA GLN A 234 -13.18 -4.40 -2.11
C GLN A 234 -14.15 -3.32 -2.60
N ARG A 235 -14.27 -2.22 -1.85
CA ARG A 235 -15.12 -1.06 -2.20
C ARG A 235 -14.55 -0.28 -3.38
N ILE A 236 -13.23 -0.10 -3.44
CA ILE A 236 -12.54 0.74 -4.43
C ILE A 236 -12.29 0.00 -5.75
N ALA A 237 -11.92 -1.28 -5.66
CA ALA A 237 -11.42 -2.06 -6.79
C ALA A 237 -12.01 -3.49 -6.82
N PRO A 238 -13.35 -3.63 -6.88
CA PRO A 238 -14.01 -4.92 -6.71
C PRO A 238 -13.63 -5.98 -7.75
N ASP A 239 -13.38 -5.60 -9.00
CA ASP A 239 -13.02 -6.53 -10.06
C ASP A 239 -11.55 -6.95 -10.00
N ALA A 240 -10.65 -6.01 -9.66
CA ALA A 240 -9.24 -6.33 -9.45
C ALA A 240 -9.06 -7.27 -8.25
N VAL A 241 -9.75 -7.01 -7.14
CA VAL A 241 -9.75 -7.89 -5.95
C VAL A 241 -10.32 -9.26 -6.29
N ARG A 242 -11.50 -9.31 -6.92
CA ARG A 242 -12.09 -10.59 -7.34
C ARG A 242 -11.16 -11.39 -8.24
N ARG A 243 -10.43 -10.73 -9.15
CA ARG A 243 -9.48 -11.40 -10.04
C ARG A 243 -8.29 -12.00 -9.28
N LEU A 244 -7.80 -11.29 -8.27
CA LEU A 244 -6.76 -11.78 -7.36
C LEU A 244 -7.24 -13.00 -6.57
N GLU A 245 -8.43 -12.92 -5.96
CA GLU A 245 -9.04 -14.02 -5.20
C GLU A 245 -9.28 -15.26 -6.09
N GLU A 246 -9.80 -15.07 -7.30
CA GLU A 246 -9.97 -16.13 -8.31
C GLU A 246 -8.65 -16.79 -8.72
N ALA A 247 -7.55 -16.02 -8.77
CA ALA A 247 -6.24 -16.53 -9.13
C ALA A 247 -5.64 -17.42 -8.03
N PHE A 248 -5.85 -17.06 -6.76
CA PHE A 248 -5.39 -17.84 -5.61
C PHE A 248 -6.31 -19.02 -5.26
N GLY A 249 -7.56 -19.02 -5.72
CA GLY A 249 -8.47 -20.16 -5.59
C GLY A 249 -8.65 -20.58 -4.12
N GLU A 250 -8.37 -21.85 -3.79
CA GLU A 250 -8.51 -22.39 -2.42
C GLU A 250 -7.62 -21.68 -1.39
N LEU A 251 -6.52 -21.06 -1.83
CA LEU A 251 -5.63 -20.30 -0.96
C LEU A 251 -6.24 -18.98 -0.49
N SER A 252 -7.24 -18.47 -1.23
CA SER A 252 -7.97 -17.25 -0.89
C SER A 252 -8.62 -17.35 0.49
N ASP A 253 -9.20 -18.49 0.86
CA ASP A 253 -9.85 -18.71 2.16
C ASP A 253 -8.87 -18.70 3.35
N ARG A 254 -7.56 -18.83 3.07
CA ARG A 254 -6.49 -18.77 4.07
C ARG A 254 -5.83 -17.40 4.13
N LEU A 255 -6.02 -16.59 3.08
CA LEU A 255 -5.42 -15.27 2.92
C LEU A 255 -6.33 -14.13 3.39
N PHE A 256 -7.64 -14.25 3.13
CA PHE A 256 -8.60 -13.13 3.25
C PHE A 256 -9.81 -13.41 4.13
#